data_AF-A0A2C9LTV7-F1
#
_entry.id   AF-A0A2C9LTV7-F1
#
_cell.length_a   1.000
_cell.length_b   1.000
_cell.length_c   1.000
_cell.angle_alpha   90.00
_cell.angle_beta   90.00
_cell.angle_gamma   90.00
#
_symmetry.space_group_name_H-M   'P 1'
#
loop_
_entity.id
_entity.type
_entity.pdbx_description
1 polymer ?
#
loop_
_entity_poly.entity_id
_entity_poly.type
_entity_poly.pdbx_seq_one_letter_code
_entity_poly.pdbx_strand_id
1 'polypeptide(L)'
;MAQLTNTDTQGTCFYGEETGTHECLLSEGGEGNLQSDYFLCEKNPGHKEFTPMKSFRLENLPELYRDPGLYEYVKAVAELTVRLEVTVTSPHRPEFYPGTQVPFPFYDLRGKKTMRYGSGQINVFKYENGYGCDCRSSALDIFGDIYKKIYKTCTCKKCQSSEVPSTIWWEIVVHTAAHVVFDDVEASENTICKLFYDEQDSDVFIIYDLR
;
A
#
# COMPACT_ATOMS: atom_id res chain seq x y z
N MET A 1 -25.50 32.84 -14.67
CA MET A 1 -26.22 33.22 -13.45
C MET A 1 -25.75 32.29 -12.36
N ALA A 2 -25.01 32.83 -11.40
CA ALA A 2 -24.47 32.09 -10.27
C ALA A 2 -25.59 31.77 -9.28
N GLN A 3 -25.59 30.56 -8.74
CA GLN A 3 -26.13 30.30 -7.41
C GLN A 3 -25.17 29.36 -6.68
N LEU A 4 -24.47 29.94 -5.72
CA LEU A 4 -23.82 29.27 -4.60
C LEU A 4 -24.80 29.28 -3.44
N THR A 5 -25.12 28.10 -2.91
CA THR A 5 -25.57 27.80 -1.53
C THR A 5 -25.45 26.26 -1.43
N ASN A 6 -24.96 25.61 -0.38
CA ASN A 6 -24.87 25.97 1.01
C ASN A 6 -23.77 25.11 1.66
N THR A 7 -23.11 25.67 2.66
CA THR A 7 -22.15 25.01 3.54
C THR A 7 -22.86 24.02 4.47
N ASP A 8 -22.51 22.75 4.39
CA ASP A 8 -22.55 21.81 5.51
C ASP A 8 -21.50 20.72 5.27
N THR A 9 -20.49 20.72 6.12
CA THR A 9 -19.44 19.71 6.20
C THR A 9 -20.03 18.42 6.75
N GLN A 10 -20.59 17.59 5.88
CA GLN A 10 -20.79 16.18 6.13
C GLN A 10 -19.70 15.44 5.37
N GLY A 11 -18.76 14.82 6.10
CA GLY A 11 -17.80 13.89 5.52
C GLY A 11 -18.60 12.80 4.83
N THR A 12 -18.64 12.90 3.50
CA THR A 12 -19.35 11.95 2.66
C THR A 12 -18.30 10.96 2.21
N CYS A 13 -18.42 9.70 2.64
CA CYS A 13 -17.78 8.61 1.92
C CYS A 13 -18.42 8.62 0.52
N PHE A 14 -17.79 9.30 -0.43
CA PHE A 14 -18.16 9.17 -1.83
C PHE A 14 -17.81 7.75 -2.27
N TYR A 15 -18.71 6.81 -2.03
CA TYR A 15 -18.86 5.65 -2.88
C TYR A 15 -19.48 6.16 -4.18
N GLY A 16 -18.65 6.77 -5.04
CA GLY A 16 -18.99 6.72 -6.45
C GLY A 16 -19.20 5.24 -6.80
N GLU A 17 -20.16 4.94 -7.66
CA GLU A 17 -20.17 3.67 -8.39
C GLU A 17 -18.88 3.60 -9.24
N GLU A 18 -17.73 3.43 -8.58
CA GLU A 18 -16.52 2.99 -9.22
C GLU A 18 -16.85 1.59 -9.69
N THR A 19 -17.02 1.46 -11.00
CA THR A 19 -17.32 0.23 -11.73
C THR A 19 -16.20 -0.82 -11.63
N GLY A 20 -15.37 -0.77 -10.59
CA GLY A 20 -14.24 -1.65 -10.32
C GLY A 20 -14.37 -2.36 -8.97
N THR A 21 -13.89 -3.61 -8.91
CA THR A 21 -13.71 -4.41 -7.69
C THR A 21 -12.54 -3.92 -6.83
N HIS A 22 -12.31 -2.61 -6.80
CA HIS A 22 -11.07 -2.00 -6.31
C HIS A 22 -11.38 -1.31 -4.99
N GLU A 23 -10.77 -1.76 -3.90
CA GLU A 23 -10.98 -1.16 -2.58
C GLU A 23 -9.88 -0.13 -2.31
N CYS A 24 -10.24 1.16 -2.38
CA CYS A 24 -9.40 2.27 -1.93
C CYS A 24 -10.24 3.15 -1.00
N LEU A 25 -9.69 3.49 0.17
CA LEU A 25 -10.39 4.35 1.12
C LEU A 25 -10.01 5.80 0.84
N LEU A 26 -10.99 6.62 0.45
CA LEU A 26 -10.84 8.06 0.36
C LEU A 26 -11.20 8.69 1.71
N SER A 27 -10.33 9.53 2.28
CA SER A 27 -10.61 10.20 3.56
C SER A 27 -10.43 11.70 3.43
N GLU A 28 -11.49 12.45 3.71
CA GLU A 28 -11.46 13.93 3.70
C GLU A 28 -10.85 14.51 4.98
N GLY A 29 -10.80 13.73 6.08
CA GLY A 29 -10.32 14.17 7.40
C GLY A 29 -9.05 13.48 7.90
N GLY A 30 -8.46 12.58 7.11
CA GLY A 30 -7.32 11.76 7.54
C GLY A 30 -7.68 10.80 8.68
N GLU A 31 -6.69 10.42 9.48
CA GLU A 31 -6.87 9.39 10.53
C GLU A 31 -7.85 9.78 11.64
N GLY A 32 -8.09 11.08 11.85
CA GLY A 32 -8.99 11.58 12.89
C GLY A 32 -10.46 11.16 12.70
N ASN A 33 -10.83 10.81 11.46
CA ASN A 33 -12.18 10.38 11.11
C ASN A 33 -12.32 8.85 10.99
N LEU A 34 -11.27 8.06 11.24
CA LEU A 34 -11.36 6.61 11.09
C LEU A 34 -12.42 5.98 12.01
N GLN A 35 -12.61 6.54 13.21
CA GLN A 35 -13.68 6.09 14.11
C GLN A 35 -15.07 6.39 13.54
N SER A 36 -15.28 7.59 12.98
CA SER A 36 -16.55 7.91 12.32
C SER A 36 -16.78 7.03 11.09
N ASP A 37 -15.74 6.79 10.29
CA ASP A 37 -15.81 5.95 9.09
C ASP A 37 -16.13 4.49 9.46
N TYR A 38 -15.60 4.01 10.59
CA TYR A 38 -15.93 2.68 11.13
C TYR A 38 -17.40 2.56 11.54
N PHE A 39 -17.98 3.59 12.16
CA PHE A 39 -19.41 3.60 12.53
C PHE A 39 -20.34 3.75 11.32
N LEU A 40 -19.86 4.38 10.23
CA LEU A 40 -20.61 4.61 9.00
C LEU A 40 -20.43 3.49 7.96
N CYS A 41 -19.50 2.57 8.18
CA CYS A 41 -19.23 1.47 7.26
C CYS A 41 -20.45 0.56 7.14
N GLU A 42 -21.15 0.54 6.00
CA GLU A 42 -22.35 -0.29 5.80
C GLU A 42 -22.08 -1.81 5.90
N LYS A 43 -20.82 -2.22 5.66
CA LYS A 43 -20.34 -3.60 5.91
C LYS A 43 -20.32 -3.93 7.42
N ASN A 44 -20.35 -2.94 8.30
CA ASN A 44 -20.47 -3.05 9.75
C ASN A 44 -21.89 -2.62 10.19
N PRO A 45 -22.71 -3.48 10.82
CA PRO A 45 -22.35 -4.68 11.57
C PRO A 45 -22.42 -5.99 10.79
N GLY A 46 -22.61 -5.98 9.47
CA GLY A 46 -22.82 -7.17 8.65
C GLY A 46 -21.66 -8.19 8.69
N HIS A 47 -20.43 -7.72 8.90
CA HIS A 47 -19.21 -8.55 8.92
C HIS A 47 -18.80 -8.94 10.35
N LYS A 48 -19.74 -9.51 11.13
CA LYS A 48 -19.47 -9.94 12.53
C LYS A 48 -18.39 -11.02 12.66
N GLU A 49 -18.10 -11.71 11.57
CA GLU A 49 -17.12 -12.80 11.52
C GLU A 49 -15.71 -12.33 11.13
N PHE A 50 -15.49 -11.01 11.04
CA PHE A 50 -14.14 -10.50 10.86
C PHE A 50 -13.24 -10.95 12.01
N THR A 51 -12.16 -11.65 11.67
CA THR A 51 -11.17 -12.12 12.64
C THR A 51 -9.93 -11.25 12.54
N PRO A 52 -9.64 -10.40 13.53
CA PRO A 52 -8.39 -9.64 13.59
C PRO A 52 -7.16 -10.55 13.43
N MET A 53 -6.11 -10.05 12.77
CA MET A 53 -4.94 -10.87 12.43
C MET A 53 -4.23 -11.45 13.68
N LYS A 54 -4.30 -10.74 14.80
CA LYS A 54 -3.78 -11.17 16.10
C LYS A 54 -4.57 -12.32 16.72
N SER A 55 -5.88 -12.40 16.45
CA SER A 55 -6.76 -13.46 16.94
C SER A 55 -6.99 -14.57 15.92
N PHE A 56 -6.47 -14.42 14.70
CA PHE A 56 -6.50 -15.44 13.66
C PHE A 56 -5.74 -16.70 14.09
N ARG A 57 -6.42 -17.83 14.00
CA ARG A 57 -5.96 -19.17 14.37
C ARG A 57 -6.26 -20.15 13.25
N LEU A 58 -5.65 -21.33 13.31
CA LEU A 58 -5.87 -22.39 12.34
C LEU A 58 -7.35 -22.74 12.17
N GLU A 59 -8.14 -22.68 13.26
CA GLU A 59 -9.56 -23.03 13.25
C GLU A 59 -10.43 -22.02 12.50
N ASN A 60 -9.92 -20.80 12.28
CA ASN A 60 -10.57 -19.78 11.45
C ASN A 60 -10.48 -20.10 9.96
N LEU A 61 -9.58 -21.00 9.54
CA LEU A 61 -9.61 -21.55 8.19
C LEU A 61 -10.77 -22.55 8.04
N PRO A 62 -11.42 -22.59 6.86
CA PRO A 62 -12.42 -23.62 6.59
C PRO A 62 -11.82 -25.00 6.77
N GLU A 63 -12.61 -25.97 7.23
CA GLU A 63 -12.13 -27.28 7.69
C GLU A 63 -11.19 -27.98 6.70
N LEU A 64 -11.51 -27.95 5.41
CA LEU A 64 -10.70 -28.55 4.33
C LEU A 64 -9.35 -27.86 4.09
N TYR A 65 -9.16 -26.65 4.61
CA TYR A 65 -7.97 -25.81 4.46
C TYR A 65 -7.23 -25.59 5.80
N ARG A 66 -7.55 -26.35 6.85
CA ARG A 66 -6.84 -26.29 8.15
C ARG A 66 -5.46 -26.96 8.07
N ASP A 67 -4.65 -26.50 7.13
CA ASP A 67 -3.26 -26.90 6.95
C ASP A 67 -2.33 -25.92 7.70
N PRO A 68 -1.40 -26.42 8.53
CA PRO A 68 -0.46 -25.56 9.25
C PRO A 68 0.41 -24.71 8.31
N GLY A 69 0.81 -25.24 7.15
CA GLY A 69 1.61 -24.50 6.18
C GLY A 69 0.86 -23.32 5.59
N LEU A 70 -0.42 -23.52 5.24
CA LEU A 70 -1.29 -22.44 4.77
C LEU A 70 -1.54 -21.39 5.87
N TYR A 71 -1.76 -21.81 7.12
CA TYR A 71 -1.91 -20.90 8.25
C TYR A 71 -0.67 -20.01 8.44
N GLU A 72 0.52 -20.61 8.49
CA GLU A 72 1.78 -19.86 8.60
C GLU A 72 2.01 -18.95 7.39
N TYR A 73 1.64 -19.42 6.18
CA TYR A 73 1.69 -18.59 4.97
C TYR A 73 0.78 -17.36 5.07
N VAL A 74 -0.46 -17.52 5.52
CA VAL A 74 -1.41 -16.40 5.72
C VAL A 74 -0.86 -15.41 6.76
N LYS A 75 -0.30 -15.91 7.88
CA LYS A 75 0.34 -15.07 8.89
C LYS A 75 1.52 -14.28 8.31
N ALA A 76 2.40 -14.94 7.55
CA ALA A 76 3.54 -14.29 6.92
C ALA A 76 3.11 -13.24 5.88
N VAL A 77 2.10 -13.53 5.05
CA VAL A 77 1.57 -12.56 4.08
C VAL A 77 0.96 -11.35 4.78
N ALA A 78 0.25 -11.56 5.89
CA ALA A 78 -0.30 -10.46 6.66
C ALA A 78 0.80 -9.56 7.25
N GLU A 79 1.88 -10.15 7.79
CA GLU A 79 3.03 -9.40 8.31
C GLU A 79 3.80 -8.64 7.21
N LEU A 80 3.76 -9.12 5.97
CA LEU A 80 4.33 -8.46 4.79
C LEU A 80 3.38 -7.45 4.14
N THR A 81 2.14 -7.35 4.63
CA THR A 81 1.15 -6.40 4.14
C THR A 81 1.40 -5.04 4.77
N VAL A 82 1.34 -4.00 3.94
CA VAL A 82 1.53 -2.60 4.36
C VAL A 82 0.32 -1.77 4.06
N ARG A 83 0.14 -0.70 4.84
CA ARG A 83 -0.80 0.36 4.52
C ARG A 83 -0.05 1.49 3.85
N LEU A 84 -0.57 1.93 2.72
CA LEU A 84 -0.11 3.10 2.01
C LEU A 84 -1.02 4.28 2.31
N GLU A 85 -0.44 5.43 2.59
CA GLU A 85 -1.13 6.72 2.71
C GLU A 85 -0.64 7.60 1.59
N VAL A 86 -1.52 7.91 0.65
CA VAL A 86 -1.21 8.68 -0.56
C VAL A 86 -1.95 10.01 -0.46
N THR A 87 -1.22 11.12 -0.61
CA THR A 87 -1.79 12.46 -0.39
C THR A 87 -2.03 13.25 -1.68
N VAL A 88 -1.51 12.77 -2.80
CA VAL A 88 -1.56 13.44 -4.10
C VAL A 88 -2.16 12.50 -5.13
N THR A 89 -2.95 13.07 -6.04
CA THR A 89 -3.40 12.38 -7.24
C THR A 89 -2.62 12.94 -8.43
N SER A 90 -1.90 12.07 -9.14
CA SER A 90 -1.02 12.48 -10.24
C SER A 90 -1.81 13.17 -11.35
N PRO A 91 -1.30 14.26 -11.95
CA PRO A 91 -1.91 14.88 -13.12
C PRO A 91 -1.91 13.97 -14.36
N HIS A 92 -1.15 12.86 -14.33
CA HIS A 92 -0.96 11.94 -15.44
C HIS A 92 -1.91 10.74 -15.42
N ARG A 93 -2.80 10.61 -14.43
CA ARG A 93 -3.81 9.54 -14.42
C ARG A 93 -4.65 9.59 -15.72
N PRO A 94 -4.88 8.44 -16.38
CA PRO A 94 -5.70 8.40 -17.59
C PRO A 94 -7.18 8.59 -17.25
N GLU A 95 -7.97 9.02 -18.22
CA GLU A 95 -9.44 9.13 -18.06
C GLU A 95 -10.11 7.79 -17.92
N PHE A 96 -9.64 6.81 -18.70
CA PHE A 96 -10.22 5.47 -18.75
C PHE A 96 -9.13 4.42 -18.58
N TYR A 97 -9.51 3.22 -18.15
CA TYR A 97 -8.62 2.07 -18.22
C TYR A 97 -8.19 1.81 -19.68
N PRO A 98 -6.94 1.34 -19.93
CA PRO A 98 -6.44 1.11 -21.28
C PRO A 98 -7.37 0.23 -22.13
N GLY A 99 -7.82 0.76 -23.27
CA GLY A 99 -8.68 0.03 -24.21
C GLY A 99 -10.15 -0.10 -23.79
N THR A 100 -10.60 0.68 -22.79
CA THR A 100 -12.00 0.65 -22.31
C THR A 100 -12.57 2.07 -22.21
N GLN A 101 -13.88 2.17 -21.97
CA GLN A 101 -14.55 3.43 -21.58
C GLN A 101 -14.85 3.49 -20.07
N VAL A 102 -14.23 2.59 -19.29
CA VAL A 102 -14.42 2.52 -17.85
C VAL A 102 -13.53 3.59 -17.20
N PRO A 103 -14.08 4.54 -16.43
CA PRO A 103 -13.29 5.61 -15.80
C PRO A 103 -12.20 5.06 -14.91
N PHE A 104 -11.01 5.65 -14.97
CA PHE A 104 -9.91 5.29 -14.08
C PHE A 104 -10.12 5.93 -12.69
N PRO A 105 -9.87 5.20 -11.58
CA PRO A 105 -10.09 5.72 -10.24
C PRO A 105 -9.37 7.05 -10.00
N PHE A 106 -10.08 7.98 -9.37
CA PHE A 106 -9.61 9.33 -9.02
C PHE A 106 -9.19 10.23 -10.19
N TYR A 107 -9.58 9.91 -11.43
CA TYR A 107 -9.32 10.80 -12.57
C TYR A 107 -9.79 12.23 -12.31
N ASP A 108 -11.01 12.46 -11.81
CA ASP A 108 -11.50 13.84 -11.57
C ASP A 108 -10.79 14.59 -10.43
N LEU A 109 -9.89 13.91 -9.72
CA LEU A 109 -9.06 14.46 -8.65
C LEU A 109 -7.61 14.75 -9.08
N ARG A 110 -7.25 14.57 -10.35
CA ARG A 110 -5.90 14.85 -10.86
C ARG A 110 -5.36 16.22 -10.44
N GLY A 111 -4.13 16.23 -9.95
CA GLY A 111 -3.43 17.43 -9.45
C GLY A 111 -3.93 17.94 -8.10
N LYS A 112 -4.95 17.31 -7.50
CA LYS A 112 -5.46 17.68 -6.17
C LYS A 112 -4.72 16.91 -5.08
N LYS A 113 -4.66 17.53 -3.91
CA LYS A 113 -4.21 16.90 -2.67
C LYS A 113 -5.42 16.32 -1.96
N THR A 114 -5.53 15.01 -1.96
CA THR A 114 -6.62 14.28 -1.30
C THR A 114 -6.02 13.05 -0.66
N MET A 115 -6.25 12.88 0.65
CA MET A 115 -5.74 11.74 1.40
C MET A 115 -6.52 10.50 1.04
N ARG A 116 -5.79 9.43 0.74
CA ARG A 116 -6.36 8.14 0.40
C ARG A 116 -5.45 7.02 0.86
N TYR A 117 -6.06 5.88 1.16
CA TYR A 117 -5.39 4.72 1.71
C TYR A 117 -5.53 3.52 0.78
N GLY A 118 -4.49 2.70 0.75
CA GLY A 118 -4.52 1.40 0.11
C GLY A 118 -3.60 0.41 0.81
N SER A 119 -3.53 -0.79 0.28
CA SER A 119 -2.62 -1.83 0.76
C SER A 119 -1.50 -2.10 -0.25
N GLY A 120 -0.41 -2.66 0.25
CA GLY A 120 0.67 -3.18 -0.58
C GLY A 120 1.31 -4.41 0.05
N GLN A 121 2.19 -5.06 -0.71
CA GLN A 121 2.99 -6.19 -0.26
C GLN A 121 4.46 -5.83 -0.33
N ILE A 122 5.21 -6.11 0.74
CA ILE A 122 6.66 -5.94 0.77
C ILE A 122 7.37 -7.15 0.15
N ASN A 123 8.34 -6.84 -0.71
CA ASN A 123 9.44 -7.72 -1.07
C ASN A 123 10.76 -7.13 -0.57
N VAL A 124 11.63 -7.97 -0.03
CA VAL A 124 12.95 -7.56 0.48
C VAL A 124 14.03 -8.27 -0.30
N PHE A 125 14.98 -7.48 -0.81
CA PHE A 125 16.14 -7.98 -1.54
C PHE A 125 17.41 -7.60 -0.79
N LYS A 126 18.30 -8.57 -0.60
CA LYS A 126 19.65 -8.32 -0.09
C LYS A 126 20.59 -8.19 -1.28
N TYR A 127 21.39 -7.13 -1.30
CA TYR A 127 22.44 -6.92 -2.30
C TYR A 127 23.82 -7.00 -1.67
N GLU A 128 24.74 -7.64 -2.38
CA GLU A 128 26.15 -7.71 -2.06
C GLU A 128 26.99 -7.44 -3.31
N ASN A 129 27.77 -6.36 -3.29
CA ASN A 129 28.60 -5.92 -4.42
C ASN A 129 27.81 -5.75 -5.75
N GLY A 130 26.54 -5.35 -5.65
CA GLY A 130 25.64 -5.14 -6.79
C GLY A 130 24.87 -6.38 -7.25
N TYR A 131 25.07 -7.54 -6.62
CA TYR A 131 24.32 -8.77 -6.89
C TYR A 131 23.28 -9.00 -5.79
N GLY A 132 22.03 -9.18 -6.18
CA GLY A 132 20.89 -9.32 -5.29
C GLY A 132 20.47 -10.77 -5.08
N CYS A 133 19.78 -11.02 -3.97
CA CYS A 133 18.97 -12.20 -3.78
C CYS A 133 17.66 -11.87 -3.04
N ASP A 134 16.63 -12.67 -3.31
CA ASP A 134 15.34 -12.60 -2.62
C ASP A 134 15.37 -13.27 -1.23
N CYS A 135 14.23 -13.29 -0.54
CA CYS A 135 14.10 -13.94 0.77
C CYS A 135 14.36 -15.45 0.78
N ARG A 136 14.36 -16.10 -0.40
CA ARG A 136 14.69 -17.51 -0.59
C ARG A 136 16.17 -17.71 -0.92
N SER A 137 16.97 -16.65 -0.86
CA SER A 137 18.36 -16.60 -1.34
C SER A 137 18.50 -16.92 -2.84
N SER A 138 17.44 -16.75 -3.63
CA SER A 138 17.50 -16.87 -5.08
C SER A 138 18.13 -15.61 -5.67
N ALA A 139 19.17 -15.78 -6.48
CA ALA A 139 19.77 -14.69 -7.25
C ALA A 139 18.99 -14.36 -8.53
N LEU A 140 17.98 -15.16 -8.87
CA LEU A 140 17.19 -15.05 -10.09
C LEU A 140 15.78 -14.54 -9.78
N ASP A 141 15.26 -13.70 -10.67
CA ASP A 141 13.88 -13.25 -10.67
C ASP A 141 12.93 -14.28 -11.30
N ILE A 142 11.64 -13.93 -11.43
CA ILE A 142 10.61 -14.81 -11.98
C ILE A 142 10.80 -15.14 -13.47
N PHE A 143 11.60 -14.36 -14.18
CA PHE A 143 11.95 -14.57 -15.60
C PHE A 143 13.28 -15.33 -15.76
N GLY A 144 13.98 -15.59 -14.65
CA GLY A 144 15.30 -16.21 -14.65
C GLY A 144 16.45 -15.22 -14.84
N ASP A 145 16.18 -13.91 -14.76
CA ASP A 145 17.20 -12.88 -14.84
C ASP A 145 17.85 -12.65 -13.48
N ILE A 146 19.14 -12.32 -13.47
CA ILE A 146 19.88 -12.09 -12.23
C ILE A 146 19.49 -10.74 -11.64
N TYR A 147 19.16 -10.69 -10.34
CA TYR A 147 19.05 -9.44 -9.60
C TYR A 147 20.39 -8.73 -9.60
N LYS A 148 20.57 -7.75 -10.50
CA LYS A 148 21.82 -7.02 -10.65
C LYS A 148 21.55 -5.54 -10.73
N LYS A 149 22.21 -4.77 -9.86
CA LYS A 149 22.19 -3.31 -9.88
C LYS A 149 23.49 -2.77 -10.47
N ILE A 150 23.41 -1.59 -11.08
CA ILE A 150 24.58 -0.89 -11.63
C ILE A 150 25.51 -0.44 -10.51
N TYR A 151 24.93 -0.06 -9.36
CA TYR A 151 25.65 0.37 -8.17
C TYR A 151 26.01 -0.81 -7.29
N LYS A 152 27.26 -0.82 -6.79
CA LYS A 152 27.81 -1.90 -5.96
C LYS A 152 27.67 -1.66 -4.46
N THR A 153 27.27 -0.46 -4.07
CA THR A 153 27.18 -0.01 -2.68
C THR A 153 25.81 0.60 -2.38
N CYS A 154 25.48 0.70 -1.10
CA CYS A 154 24.23 1.26 -0.61
C CYS A 154 23.97 2.67 -1.13
N THR A 155 22.75 2.92 -1.64
CA THR A 155 22.33 4.20 -2.22
C THR A 155 21.70 5.15 -1.21
N CYS A 156 21.62 4.79 0.07
CA CYS A 156 21.07 5.69 1.07
C CYS A 156 22.01 6.88 1.30
N LYS A 157 21.44 8.07 1.58
CA LYS A 157 22.20 9.33 1.77
C LYS A 157 23.35 9.16 2.78
N LYS A 158 23.09 8.46 3.88
CA LYS A 158 24.10 8.20 4.94
C LYS A 158 25.29 7.40 4.42
N CYS A 159 25.06 6.34 3.64
CA CYS A 159 26.15 5.52 3.09
C CYS A 159 26.89 6.24 1.96
N GLN A 160 26.20 7.03 1.14
CA GLN A 160 26.83 7.80 0.06
C GLN A 160 27.77 8.89 0.60
N SER A 161 27.45 9.47 1.76
CA SER A 161 28.31 10.45 2.43
C SER A 161 29.46 9.83 3.25
N SER A 162 29.54 8.49 3.32
CA SER A 162 30.60 7.79 4.04
C SER A 162 31.82 7.56 3.16
N GLU A 163 33.02 7.62 3.73
CA GLU A 163 34.25 7.22 3.05
C GLU A 163 34.28 5.72 2.72
N VAL A 164 33.49 4.91 3.45
CA VAL A 164 33.38 3.47 3.25
C VAL A 164 31.90 3.08 3.07
N PRO A 165 31.32 3.32 1.88
CA PRO A 165 29.95 2.92 1.60
C PRO A 165 29.78 1.41 1.73
N SER A 166 28.69 0.96 2.36
CA SER A 166 28.44 -0.48 2.54
C SER A 166 28.23 -1.17 1.20
N THR A 167 28.95 -2.26 0.97
CA THR A 167 28.74 -3.16 -0.19
C THR A 167 27.59 -4.14 0.03
N ILE A 168 27.15 -4.31 1.27
CA ILE A 168 25.98 -5.11 1.66
C ILE A 168 24.86 -4.15 2.06
N TRP A 169 23.70 -4.26 1.40
CA TRP A 169 22.56 -3.41 1.69
C TRP A 169 21.26 -4.11 1.30
N TRP A 170 20.13 -3.55 1.73
CA TRP A 170 18.81 -4.12 1.49
C TRP A 170 17.93 -3.13 0.73
N GLU A 171 17.15 -3.64 -0.21
CA GLU A 171 16.11 -2.92 -0.94
C GLU A 171 14.75 -3.46 -0.50
N ILE A 172 13.85 -2.56 -0.15
CA ILE A 172 12.45 -2.88 0.13
C ILE A 172 11.65 -2.37 -1.06
N VAL A 173 10.91 -3.28 -1.69
CA VAL A 173 10.01 -2.96 -2.80
C VAL A 173 8.59 -3.20 -2.34
N VAL A 174 7.73 -2.20 -2.46
CA VAL A 174 6.31 -2.32 -2.15
C VAL A 174 5.53 -2.46 -3.44
N HIS A 175 4.88 -3.60 -3.62
CA HIS A 175 3.95 -3.81 -4.72
C HIS A 175 2.54 -3.39 -4.28
N THR A 176 1.91 -2.53 -5.06
CA THR A 176 0.52 -2.10 -4.84
C THR A 176 -0.21 -2.02 -6.17
N ALA A 177 -1.52 -1.82 -6.11
CA ALA A 177 -2.32 -1.64 -7.30
C ALA A 177 -2.16 -0.22 -7.86
N ALA A 178 -2.15 -0.09 -9.20
CA ALA A 178 -1.98 1.20 -9.89
C ALA A 178 -3.06 2.23 -9.55
N HIS A 179 -4.24 1.79 -9.10
CA HIS A 179 -5.28 2.72 -8.64
C HIS A 179 -4.93 3.35 -7.29
N VAL A 180 -4.14 2.69 -6.44
CA VAL A 180 -3.62 3.23 -5.18
C VAL A 180 -2.48 4.21 -5.47
N VAL A 181 -1.37 3.73 -6.03
CA VAL A 181 -0.23 4.55 -6.49
C VAL A 181 -0.04 4.34 -7.98
N PHE A 182 -0.28 5.38 -8.77
CA PHE A 182 -0.26 5.31 -10.23
C PHE A 182 1.13 5.43 -10.83
N ASP A 183 1.93 6.39 -10.35
CA ASP A 183 3.24 6.73 -10.89
C ASP A 183 4.19 7.30 -9.82
N ASP A 184 5.40 7.67 -10.26
CA ASP A 184 6.46 8.22 -9.41
C ASP A 184 6.05 9.55 -8.75
N VAL A 185 5.13 10.31 -9.35
CA VAL A 185 4.63 11.56 -8.75
C VAL A 185 3.86 11.23 -7.49
N GLU A 186 2.94 10.26 -7.55
CA GLU A 186 2.21 9.83 -6.36
C GLU A 186 3.13 9.13 -5.35
N ALA A 187 4.07 8.29 -5.81
CA ALA A 187 4.98 7.58 -4.93
C ALA A 187 5.90 8.53 -4.14
N SER A 188 6.46 9.54 -4.80
CA SER A 188 7.45 10.44 -4.20
C SER A 188 6.86 11.62 -3.43
N GLU A 189 5.62 12.03 -3.72
CA GLU A 189 4.98 13.18 -3.04
C GLU A 189 4.26 12.80 -1.76
N ASN A 190 5.04 12.59 -0.69
CA ASN A 190 4.57 12.31 0.67
C ASN A 190 3.72 11.04 0.79
N THR A 191 3.93 10.04 -0.08
CA THR A 191 3.37 8.71 0.20
C THR A 191 4.13 8.07 1.35
N ILE A 192 3.36 7.59 2.34
CA ILE A 192 3.88 6.95 3.54
C ILE A 192 3.50 5.48 3.50
N CYS A 193 4.45 4.61 3.82
CA CYS A 193 4.21 3.19 4.01
C CYS A 193 4.30 2.84 5.50
N LYS A 194 3.19 2.38 6.07
CA LYS A 194 3.07 1.94 7.47
C LYS A 194 3.05 0.42 7.54
N LEU A 195 3.89 -0.13 8.41
CA LEU A 195 3.99 -1.56 8.72
C LEU A 195 3.49 -1.81 10.14
N PHE A 196 3.05 -3.05 10.41
CA PHE A 196 2.66 -3.52 11.73
C PHE A 196 1.53 -2.67 12.36
N TYR A 197 0.55 -2.26 11.57
CA TYR A 197 -0.51 -1.31 11.97
C TYR A 197 -1.81 -2.02 12.40
N ASP A 198 -1.75 -3.30 12.76
CA ASP A 198 -2.94 -4.14 12.99
C ASP A 198 -3.82 -3.70 14.17
N GLU A 199 -3.24 -3.02 15.16
CA GLU A 199 -3.91 -2.61 16.40
C GLU A 199 -3.62 -1.14 16.71
N GLN A 200 -4.49 -0.52 17.51
CA GLN A 200 -4.37 0.88 17.89
C GLN A 200 -3.05 1.19 18.63
N ASP A 201 -2.53 0.23 19.39
CA ASP A 201 -1.31 0.35 20.20
C ASP A 201 -0.10 -0.37 19.58
N SER A 202 -0.15 -0.71 18.29
CA SER A 202 0.99 -1.37 17.64
C SER A 202 2.21 -0.44 17.52
N ASP A 203 3.40 -1.03 17.60
CA ASP A 203 4.66 -0.35 17.29
C ASP A 203 4.80 -0.14 15.77
N VAL A 204 4.08 0.87 15.25
CA VAL A 204 4.03 1.14 13.81
C VAL A 204 5.40 1.57 13.30
N PHE A 205 5.89 0.87 12.28
CA PHE A 205 7.09 1.28 11.55
C PHE A 205 6.71 2.07 10.30
N ILE A 206 7.36 3.21 10.09
CA ILE A 206 7.02 4.13 9.01
C ILE A 206 8.20 4.26 8.04
N ILE A 207 7.92 3.99 6.77
CA ILE A 207 8.84 4.20 5.64
C ILE A 207 8.40 5.46 4.88
N TYR A 208 9.35 6.37 4.70
CA TYR A 208 9.21 7.62 3.95
C TYR A 208 10.00 7.55 2.65
N ASP A 209 9.83 8.57 1.79
CA ASP A 209 10.60 8.77 0.56
C ASP A 209 10.55 7.54 -0.38
N LEU A 210 9.35 7.01 -0.64
CA LEU A 210 9.16 5.96 -1.65
C LEU A 210 9.54 6.52 -3.04
N ARG A 211 10.21 5.69 -3.83
CA ARG A 211 10.75 6.06 -5.15
C ARG A 211 10.41 5.01 -6.18
#